data_AF-A0A1U7NUD6-F1
#
_entry.id   AF-A0A1U7NUD6-F1
#
_cell.length_a   1.000
_cell.length_b   1.000
_cell.length_c   1.000
_cell.angle_alpha   90.00
_cell.angle_beta   90.00
_cell.angle_gamma   90.00
#
_symmetry.space_group_name_H-M   'P 1'
#
loop_
_entity.id
_entity.type
_entity.pdbx_description
1 polymer ?
#
loop_
_entity_poly.entity_id
_entity_poly.type
_entity_poly.pdbx_seq_one_letter_code
_entity_poly.pdbx_strand_id
1 'polypeptide(L)'
;MTESPTLPLPTAPPPLPLDRVIYTDLCTDHYPWTEIMLDLEIRQTAGFSGVLDAMQGDRWARFVWVRGQCLGGFTGGGQAVGWDVTYGGLPRARVRLGECSPPVGAVVWTSRAARAGRLAGRWPDTQLILKREQFYGLVVSEELCSVWESGQVLAGHLPDDGALCVAYSPNTAENRERLLRFWHDLLGAVHSNVSLDEIWQQTCVRLSAEHPCLDPFVREVTLRGGVLNVDPTVAVGEFRPALQTALRVTLLTLGVSLDDLALGDLPGRPEWAAAGLGGPVAGAASMRRQVGR
;
A
#
# COMPACT_ATOMS: atom_id res chain seq x y z
N MET A 1 -6.19 28.29 -0.31
CA MET A 1 -5.60 27.00 -0.72
C MET A 1 -4.12 27.24 -0.92
N THR A 2 -3.29 26.96 0.08
CA THR A 2 -1.82 26.98 -0.06
C THR A 2 -1.41 25.68 -0.74
N GLU A 3 -1.03 25.76 -2.01
CA GLU A 3 -0.36 24.64 -2.69
C GLU A 3 0.82 24.21 -1.81
N SER A 4 0.79 22.96 -1.33
CA SER A 4 1.93 22.42 -0.62
C SER A 4 3.09 22.34 -1.61
N PRO A 5 4.27 22.94 -1.31
CA PRO A 5 5.38 23.00 -2.24
C PRO A 5 5.75 21.59 -2.66
N THR A 6 5.72 21.36 -3.96
CA THR A 6 5.87 20.04 -4.53
C THR A 6 7.33 19.61 -4.44
N LEU A 7 7.59 18.50 -3.75
CA LEU A 7 8.96 17.97 -3.63
C LEU A 7 9.45 17.53 -5.03
N PRO A 8 10.75 17.74 -5.33
CA PRO A 8 11.34 17.26 -6.58
C PRO A 8 11.29 15.74 -6.66
N LEU A 9 11.33 15.22 -7.89
CA LEU A 9 11.47 13.78 -8.12
C LEU A 9 12.77 13.28 -7.47
N PRO A 10 12.74 12.14 -6.76
CA PRO A 10 13.91 11.64 -6.07
C PRO A 10 14.92 11.10 -7.09
N THR A 11 16.18 11.54 -6.94
CA THR A 11 17.33 11.11 -7.76
C THR A 11 17.89 9.75 -7.35
N ALA A 12 17.31 9.14 -6.32
CA ALA A 12 17.63 7.81 -5.83
C ALA A 12 16.32 7.12 -5.38
N PRO A 13 16.24 5.79 -5.40
CA PRO A 13 15.07 5.11 -4.85
C PRO A 13 14.99 5.36 -3.34
N PRO A 14 13.77 5.45 -2.75
CA PRO A 14 13.63 5.53 -1.30
C PRO A 14 14.35 4.36 -0.63
N PRO A 15 15.06 4.56 0.49
CA PRO A 15 15.68 3.47 1.23
C PRO A 15 14.60 2.46 1.64
N LEU A 16 14.94 1.18 1.70
CA LEU A 16 14.03 0.12 2.13
C LEU A 16 14.62 -0.69 3.28
N PRO A 17 13.79 -1.09 4.25
CA PRO A 17 14.21 -2.02 5.28
C PRO A 17 14.25 -3.44 4.71
N LEU A 18 15.47 -3.91 4.41
CA LEU A 18 15.72 -5.24 3.88
C LEU A 18 15.99 -6.20 5.05
N ASP A 19 15.39 -7.38 5.01
CA ASP A 19 15.60 -8.43 6.01
C ASP A 19 17.02 -9.01 5.87
N ARG A 20 17.50 -9.11 4.62
CA ARG A 20 18.84 -9.57 4.28
C ARG A 20 19.34 -8.87 3.03
N VAL A 21 20.55 -8.34 3.08
CA VAL A 21 21.23 -7.81 1.89
C VAL A 21 22.02 -8.93 1.21
N ILE A 22 21.82 -9.11 -0.10
CA ILE A 22 22.51 -10.08 -0.95
C ILE A 22 23.65 -9.37 -1.69
N TYR A 23 23.34 -8.26 -2.36
CA TYR A 23 24.32 -7.35 -2.96
C TYR A 23 24.15 -5.96 -2.35
N THR A 24 25.24 -5.30 -2.02
CA THR A 24 25.23 -3.93 -1.52
C THR A 24 25.57 -2.91 -2.60
N ASP A 25 26.59 -3.20 -3.41
CA ASP A 25 27.18 -2.24 -4.35
C ASP A 25 27.92 -2.97 -5.49
N LEU A 26 27.23 -3.92 -6.12
CA LEU A 26 27.81 -4.74 -7.18
C LEU A 26 27.88 -3.94 -8.48
N CYS A 27 29.09 -3.76 -9.02
CA CYS A 27 29.33 -2.96 -10.22
C CYS A 27 29.20 -3.80 -11.49
N THR A 28 28.36 -3.38 -12.44
CA THR A 28 28.13 -4.13 -13.69
C THR A 28 29.30 -4.12 -14.66
N ASP A 29 30.31 -3.26 -14.44
CA ASP A 29 31.59 -3.31 -15.17
C ASP A 29 32.41 -4.57 -14.83
N HIS A 30 32.19 -5.16 -13.65
CA HIS A 30 32.94 -6.33 -13.16
C HIS A 30 32.07 -7.59 -13.05
N TYR A 31 30.76 -7.41 -12.87
CA TYR A 31 29.80 -8.50 -12.80
C TYR A 31 28.64 -8.19 -13.74
N PRO A 32 28.69 -8.67 -14.99
CA PRO A 32 27.80 -8.20 -16.04
C PRO A 32 26.35 -8.56 -15.75
N TRP A 33 25.43 -7.79 -16.34
CA TRP A 33 23.98 -7.99 -16.21
C TRP A 33 23.53 -9.43 -16.46
N THR A 34 24.17 -10.15 -17.38
CA THR A 34 23.86 -11.56 -17.67
C THR A 34 23.99 -12.46 -16.44
N GLU A 35 25.02 -12.26 -15.62
CA GLU A 35 25.25 -13.03 -14.39
C GLU A 35 24.26 -12.64 -13.29
N ILE A 36 23.90 -11.35 -13.21
CA ILE A 36 22.87 -10.85 -12.28
C ILE A 36 21.51 -11.48 -12.62
N MET A 37 21.15 -11.48 -13.89
CA MET A 37 19.88 -12.03 -14.37
C MET A 37 19.79 -13.53 -14.14
N LEU A 38 20.90 -14.27 -14.35
CA LEU A 38 20.96 -15.70 -14.09
C LEU A 38 20.73 -16.02 -12.60
N ASP A 39 21.39 -15.30 -11.68
CA ASP A 39 21.16 -15.45 -10.24
C ASP A 39 19.71 -15.11 -9.84
N LEU A 40 19.15 -14.03 -10.40
CA LEU A 40 17.76 -13.65 -10.16
C LEU A 40 16.77 -14.72 -10.63
N GLU A 41 17.00 -15.35 -11.78
CA GLU A 41 16.14 -16.43 -12.29
C GLU A 41 16.13 -17.64 -11.35
N ILE A 42 17.31 -18.04 -10.85
CA ILE A 42 17.44 -19.11 -9.86
C ILE A 42 16.66 -18.76 -8.58
N ARG A 43 16.85 -17.54 -8.07
CA ARG A 43 16.14 -17.05 -6.86
C ARG A 43 14.63 -16.97 -7.07
N GLN A 44 14.21 -16.48 -8.22
CA GLN A 44 12.81 -16.37 -8.57
C GLN A 44 12.15 -17.75 -8.53
N THR A 45 12.80 -18.76 -9.11
CA THR A 45 12.35 -20.16 -9.07
C THR A 45 12.31 -20.72 -7.64
N ALA A 46 13.20 -20.23 -6.76
CA ALA A 46 13.20 -20.56 -5.33
C ALA A 46 12.18 -19.78 -4.47
N GLY A 47 11.29 -18.99 -5.08
CA GLY A 47 10.23 -18.26 -4.36
C GLY A 47 10.68 -16.92 -3.76
N PHE A 48 11.74 -16.31 -4.29
CA PHE A 48 12.31 -15.06 -3.78
C PHE A 48 11.30 -13.92 -3.60
N SER A 49 11.43 -13.21 -2.48
CA SER A 49 10.72 -11.95 -2.20
C SER A 49 11.76 -10.90 -1.83
N GLY A 50 11.74 -9.77 -2.52
CA GLY A 50 12.81 -8.79 -2.39
C GLY A 50 12.81 -7.74 -3.48
N VAL A 51 13.85 -6.93 -3.47
CA VAL A 51 14.02 -5.80 -4.40
C VAL A 51 15.43 -5.76 -4.96
N LEU A 52 15.53 -5.38 -6.23
CA LEU A 52 16.79 -5.03 -6.87
C LEU A 52 16.75 -3.53 -7.19
N ASP A 53 17.72 -2.79 -6.67
CA ASP A 53 17.99 -1.41 -7.05
C ASP A 53 19.20 -1.36 -7.96
N ALA A 54 19.06 -0.69 -9.10
CA ALA A 54 20.14 -0.40 -10.02
C ALA A 54 20.29 1.11 -10.16
N MET A 55 21.49 1.63 -9.98
CA MET A 55 21.77 3.07 -10.00
C MET A 55 22.95 3.40 -10.89
N GLN A 56 22.84 4.46 -11.69
CA GLN A 56 23.94 5.03 -12.47
C GLN A 56 23.79 6.55 -12.54
N GLY A 57 24.47 7.26 -11.63
CA GLY A 57 24.31 8.70 -11.46
C GLY A 57 22.95 9.03 -10.83
N ASP A 58 22.18 9.89 -11.49
CA ASP A 58 20.82 10.30 -11.12
C ASP A 58 19.72 9.35 -11.66
N ARG A 59 20.10 8.39 -12.51
CA ARG A 59 19.19 7.40 -13.07
C ARG A 59 19.19 6.15 -12.21
N TRP A 60 17.99 5.63 -11.94
CA TRP A 60 17.83 4.42 -11.18
C TRP A 60 16.60 3.62 -11.64
N ALA A 61 16.61 2.32 -11.35
CA ALA A 61 15.46 1.44 -11.49
C ALA A 61 15.36 0.50 -10.27
N ARG A 62 14.14 0.25 -9.81
CA ARG A 62 13.82 -0.74 -8.77
C ARG A 62 12.94 -1.82 -9.34
N PHE A 63 13.33 -3.07 -9.18
CA PHE A 63 12.51 -4.25 -9.47
C PHE A 63 12.03 -4.89 -8.18
N VAL A 64 10.81 -5.42 -8.18
CA VAL A 64 10.17 -6.00 -6.99
C VAL A 64 9.69 -7.42 -7.29
N TRP A 65 10.02 -8.35 -6.39
CA TRP A 65 9.52 -9.71 -6.40
C TRP A 65 8.72 -10.01 -5.14
N VAL A 66 7.63 -10.75 -5.32
CA VAL A 66 6.80 -11.26 -4.23
C VAL A 66 6.56 -12.75 -4.49
N ARG A 67 7.04 -13.60 -3.58
CA ARG A 67 6.87 -15.06 -3.62
C ARG A 67 7.28 -15.70 -4.97
N GLY A 68 8.41 -15.29 -5.52
CA GLY A 68 8.91 -15.80 -6.81
C GLY A 68 8.23 -15.20 -8.03
N GLN A 69 7.32 -14.24 -7.87
CA GLN A 69 6.73 -13.50 -8.98
C GLN A 69 7.39 -12.13 -9.09
N CYS A 70 8.00 -11.84 -10.24
CA CYS A 70 8.44 -10.48 -10.58
C CYS A 70 7.20 -9.62 -10.87
N LEU A 71 6.99 -8.57 -10.06
CA LEU A 71 5.90 -7.62 -10.29
C LEU A 71 6.25 -6.61 -11.38
N GLY A 72 7.55 -6.36 -11.59
CA GLY A 72 8.09 -5.50 -12.64
C GLY A 72 9.14 -4.53 -12.11
N GLY A 73 9.67 -3.70 -13.02
CA GLY A 73 10.61 -2.61 -12.73
C GLY A 73 9.93 -1.25 -12.78
N PHE A 74 10.42 -0.29 -12.00
CA PHE A 74 10.01 1.11 -12.07
C PHE A 74 11.14 2.09 -11.75
N THR A 75 10.98 3.35 -12.16
CA THR A 75 11.92 4.45 -11.88
C THR A 75 11.19 5.59 -11.14
N GLY A 76 11.80 6.78 -11.06
CA GLY A 76 11.20 7.97 -10.45
C GLY A 76 9.77 8.24 -10.95
N GLY A 77 8.85 8.54 -10.03
CA GLY A 77 7.44 8.75 -10.35
C GLY A 77 6.65 7.47 -10.69
N GLY A 78 7.25 6.30 -10.53
CA GLY A 78 6.60 5.01 -10.76
C GLY A 78 6.45 4.62 -12.23
N GLN A 79 7.23 5.25 -13.13
CA GLN A 79 7.26 4.87 -14.54
C GLN A 79 7.76 3.44 -14.66
N ALA A 80 6.94 2.57 -15.26
CA ALA A 80 7.27 1.18 -15.49
C ALA A 80 8.45 1.03 -16.46
N VAL A 81 9.37 0.13 -16.14
CA VAL A 81 10.51 -0.22 -16.99
C VAL A 81 10.69 -1.74 -17.05
N GLY A 82 11.01 -2.23 -18.25
CA GLY A 82 11.41 -3.61 -18.48
C GLY A 82 12.91 -3.81 -18.26
N TRP A 83 13.33 -5.08 -18.27
CA TRP A 83 14.74 -5.44 -18.22
C TRP A 83 15.51 -4.89 -19.41
N ASP A 84 14.90 -4.91 -20.59
CA ASP A 84 15.38 -4.36 -21.85
C ASP A 84 15.80 -2.89 -21.76
N VAL A 85 14.90 -2.08 -21.22
CA VAL A 85 15.15 -0.66 -20.99
C VAL A 85 16.22 -0.46 -19.90
N THR A 86 16.24 -1.32 -18.88
CA THR A 86 17.14 -1.18 -17.74
C THR A 86 18.58 -1.46 -18.10
N TYR A 87 18.90 -2.59 -18.76
CA TYR A 87 20.29 -2.88 -19.13
C TYR A 87 20.83 -1.90 -20.18
N GLY A 88 19.98 -1.46 -21.13
CA GLY A 88 20.37 -0.50 -22.15
C GLY A 88 20.57 0.90 -21.56
N GLY A 89 19.73 1.28 -20.59
CA GLY A 89 19.77 2.58 -19.92
C GLY A 89 20.85 2.68 -18.84
N LEU A 90 21.15 1.59 -18.14
CA LEU A 90 22.07 1.52 -17.00
C LEU A 90 23.20 0.47 -17.23
N PRO A 91 24.02 0.61 -18.28
CA PRO A 91 25.05 -0.38 -18.60
C PRO A 91 26.17 -0.48 -17.56
N ARG A 92 26.41 0.60 -16.78
CA ARG A 92 27.47 0.71 -15.77
C ARG A 92 26.86 1.02 -14.40
N ALA A 93 25.89 0.19 -14.01
CA ALA A 93 25.12 0.36 -12.79
C ALA A 93 25.88 -0.14 -11.56
N ARG A 94 25.56 0.46 -10.42
CA ARG A 94 25.74 -0.11 -9.09
C ARG A 94 24.44 -0.78 -8.68
N VAL A 95 24.52 -2.05 -8.34
CA VAL A 95 23.37 -2.92 -8.09
C VAL A 95 23.34 -3.34 -6.63
N ARG A 96 22.18 -3.15 -6.00
CA ARG A 96 21.85 -3.64 -4.67
C ARG A 96 20.69 -4.62 -4.79
N LEU A 97 20.81 -5.79 -4.17
CA LEU A 97 19.77 -6.79 -4.10
C LEU A 97 19.56 -7.15 -2.63
N GLY A 98 18.32 -7.23 -2.19
CA GLY A 98 18.03 -7.74 -0.87
C GLY A 98 16.65 -8.38 -0.76
N GLU A 99 16.55 -9.26 0.22
CA GLU A 99 15.33 -9.94 0.61
C GLU A 99 14.48 -9.00 1.46
N CYS A 100 13.17 -9.08 1.25
CA CYS A 100 12.18 -8.51 2.15
C CYS A 100 10.97 -9.43 2.22
N SER A 101 10.23 -9.37 3.32
CA SER A 101 8.98 -10.11 3.44
C SER A 101 7.99 -9.78 2.30
N PRO A 102 7.15 -10.75 1.87
CA PRO A 102 6.15 -10.53 0.83
C PRO A 102 5.24 -9.30 1.05
N PRO A 103 4.74 -9.01 2.28
CA PRO A 103 3.94 -7.82 2.53
C PRO A 103 4.69 -6.51 2.26
N VAL A 104 5.99 -6.45 2.60
CA VAL A 104 6.84 -5.28 2.31
C VAL A 104 6.96 -5.06 0.81
N GLY A 105 7.25 -6.12 0.04
CA GLY A 105 7.31 -6.04 -1.42
C GLY A 105 6.01 -5.54 -2.04
N ALA A 106 4.87 -6.00 -1.54
CA ALA A 106 3.55 -5.54 -1.99
C ALA A 106 3.32 -4.05 -1.70
N VAL A 107 3.68 -3.55 -0.50
CA VAL A 107 3.56 -2.13 -0.17
C VAL A 107 4.44 -1.26 -1.06
N VAL A 108 5.70 -1.68 -1.28
CA VAL A 108 6.63 -0.98 -2.18
C VAL A 108 6.07 -0.92 -3.59
N TRP A 109 5.58 -2.04 -4.12
CA TRP A 109 5.02 -2.11 -5.46
C TRP A 109 3.81 -1.19 -5.60
N THR A 110 2.85 -1.25 -4.69
CA THR A 110 1.65 -0.40 -4.72
C THR A 110 1.99 1.09 -4.58
N SER A 111 3.03 1.42 -3.81
CA SER A 111 3.43 2.81 -3.55
C SER A 111 4.39 3.38 -4.60
N ARG A 112 4.78 2.61 -5.63
CA ARG A 112 5.82 3.01 -6.60
C ARG A 112 5.55 4.32 -7.33
N ALA A 113 4.29 4.61 -7.63
CA ALA A 113 3.85 5.83 -8.31
C ALA A 113 3.42 6.93 -7.33
N ALA A 114 3.46 6.66 -6.03
CA ALA A 114 3.11 7.66 -5.03
C ALA A 114 4.15 8.78 -5.02
N ARG A 115 3.67 10.02 -5.00
CA ARG A 115 4.52 11.17 -4.83
C ARG A 115 4.91 11.32 -3.35
N ALA A 116 6.15 11.74 -3.13
CA ALA A 116 6.64 12.17 -1.84
C ALA A 116 5.81 13.36 -1.32
N GLY A 117 5.08 13.14 -0.23
CA GLY A 117 4.33 14.18 0.50
C GLY A 117 4.94 14.42 1.88
N ARG A 118 5.15 15.67 2.28
CA ARG A 118 5.56 15.96 3.66
C ARG A 118 4.42 15.61 4.62
N LEU A 119 4.75 14.89 5.69
CA LEU A 119 3.80 14.66 6.77
C LEU A 119 3.67 15.90 7.64
N ALA A 120 2.47 16.14 8.16
CA ALA A 120 2.21 17.24 9.07
C ALA A 120 2.77 16.92 10.47
N GLY A 121 3.37 17.92 11.11
CA GLY A 121 3.94 17.81 12.45
C GLY A 121 5.35 17.22 12.48
N ARG A 122 5.74 16.75 13.66
CA ARG A 122 7.02 16.08 13.92
C ARG A 122 6.75 14.74 14.58
N TRP A 123 7.72 13.84 14.52
CA TRP A 123 7.68 12.60 15.28
C TRP A 123 7.74 12.89 16.80
N PRO A 124 7.03 12.15 17.68
CA PRO A 124 6.13 11.02 17.41
C PRO A 124 4.65 11.40 17.17
N ASP A 125 4.27 12.68 17.23
CA ASP A 125 2.86 13.10 17.06
C ASP A 125 2.26 12.63 15.73
N THR A 126 3.05 12.71 14.66
CA THR A 126 2.69 12.20 13.34
C THR A 126 2.35 10.69 13.37
N GLN A 127 2.98 9.89 14.23
CA GLN A 127 2.72 8.46 14.33
C GLN A 127 1.28 8.16 14.73
N LEU A 128 0.72 8.94 15.67
CA LEU A 128 -0.66 8.77 16.14
C LEU A 128 -1.65 9.05 15.01
N ILE A 129 -1.37 10.07 14.19
CA ILE A 129 -2.17 10.42 13.02
C ILE A 129 -2.15 9.27 12.01
N LEU A 130 -0.96 8.75 11.68
CA LEU A 130 -0.79 7.63 10.74
C LEU A 130 -1.52 6.36 11.22
N LYS A 131 -1.47 6.06 12.53
CA LYS A 131 -2.21 4.95 13.14
C LYS A 131 -3.73 5.13 12.98
N ARG A 132 -4.24 6.31 13.33
CA ARG A 132 -5.66 6.64 13.26
C ARG A 132 -6.20 6.60 11.83
N GLU A 133 -5.46 7.14 10.88
CA GLU A 133 -5.83 7.17 9.45
C GLU A 133 -5.56 5.83 8.75
N GLN A 134 -5.11 4.82 9.51
CA GLN A 134 -4.73 3.49 9.03
C GLN A 134 -3.78 3.57 7.83
N PHE A 135 -2.76 4.42 7.93
CA PHE A 135 -1.82 4.73 6.86
C PHE A 135 -1.28 3.48 6.14
N TYR A 136 -1.10 3.62 4.82
CA TYR A 136 -0.53 2.60 3.95
C TYR A 136 0.55 3.26 3.08
N GLY A 137 1.76 2.70 3.08
CA GLY A 137 2.86 3.20 2.26
C GLY A 137 4.21 3.20 2.99
N LEU A 138 5.10 4.07 2.54
CA LEU A 138 6.44 4.24 3.12
C LEU A 138 6.50 5.56 3.89
N VAL A 139 7.14 5.54 5.06
CA VAL A 139 7.54 6.75 5.79
C VAL A 139 9.06 6.81 5.81
N VAL A 140 9.61 7.90 5.30
CA VAL A 140 11.04 8.13 5.16
C VAL A 140 11.44 9.36 5.96
N SER A 141 12.50 9.23 6.74
CA SER A 141 13.17 10.33 7.42
C SER A 141 14.67 10.14 7.26
N GLU A 142 15.32 11.05 6.52
CA GLU A 142 16.72 10.92 6.14
C GLU A 142 17.02 9.55 5.50
N GLU A 143 17.87 8.72 6.13
CA GLU A 143 18.21 7.37 5.68
C GLU A 143 17.29 6.27 6.28
N LEU A 144 16.44 6.63 7.24
CA LEU A 144 15.50 5.70 7.87
C LEU A 144 14.24 5.56 7.03
N CYS A 145 13.78 4.32 6.89
CA CYS A 145 12.52 4.00 6.25
C CYS A 145 11.75 2.99 7.10
N SER A 146 10.46 3.25 7.26
CA SER A 146 9.49 2.29 7.78
C SER A 146 8.39 2.05 6.74
N VAL A 147 7.99 0.79 6.65
CA VAL A 147 6.94 0.31 5.75
C VAL A 147 5.69 0.09 6.57
N TRP A 148 4.56 0.61 6.11
CA TRP A 148 3.32 0.63 6.87
C TRP A 148 2.15 0.03 6.10
N GLU A 149 1.29 -0.67 6.83
CA GLU A 149 0.01 -1.17 6.35
C GLU A 149 -1.03 -1.01 7.45
N SER A 150 -2.20 -0.46 7.09
CA SER A 150 -3.33 -0.27 8.02
C SER A 150 -2.94 0.45 9.33
N GLY A 151 -2.03 1.41 9.25
CA GLY A 151 -1.56 2.18 10.40
C GLY A 151 -0.62 1.41 11.33
N GLN A 152 -0.13 0.24 10.93
CA GLN A 152 0.88 -0.52 11.66
C GLN A 152 2.19 -0.56 10.87
N VAL A 153 3.30 -0.60 11.59
CA VAL A 153 4.64 -0.81 11.00
C VAL A 153 4.76 -2.29 10.64
N LEU A 154 5.02 -2.57 9.36
CA LEU A 154 5.35 -3.90 8.87
C LEU A 154 6.85 -4.19 9.01
N ALA A 155 7.70 -3.22 8.68
CA ALA A 155 9.15 -3.37 8.72
C ALA A 155 9.88 -2.01 8.83
N GLY A 156 11.14 -2.08 9.23
CA GLY A 156 12.05 -0.93 9.27
C GLY A 156 12.08 -0.17 10.58
N HIS A 157 12.70 1.00 10.54
CA HIS A 157 12.97 1.81 11.72
C HIS A 157 12.07 3.02 11.72
N LEU A 158 11.53 3.33 12.91
CA LEU A 158 10.78 4.55 13.12
C LEU A 158 11.74 5.74 13.14
N PRO A 159 11.29 6.93 12.70
CA PRO A 159 12.06 8.16 12.83
C PRO A 159 12.40 8.48 14.29
N ASP A 160 13.47 9.24 14.49
CA ASP A 160 13.83 9.79 15.80
C ASP A 160 12.85 10.90 16.25
N ASP A 161 12.82 11.17 17.55
CA ASP A 161 11.98 12.23 18.11
C ASP A 161 12.31 13.61 17.51
N GLY A 162 11.27 14.34 17.11
CA GLY A 162 11.40 15.65 16.48
C GLY A 162 11.70 15.61 14.97
N ALA A 163 11.90 14.43 14.38
CA ALA A 163 12.23 14.27 12.97
C ALA A 163 11.10 14.71 12.04
N LEU A 164 11.49 15.25 10.89
CA LEU A 164 10.57 15.55 9.78
C LEU A 164 10.52 14.34 8.85
N CYS A 165 9.32 14.04 8.37
CA CYS A 165 9.05 12.82 7.62
C CYS A 165 8.39 13.12 6.27
N VAL A 166 8.72 12.31 5.28
CA VAL A 166 8.07 12.26 3.98
C VAL A 166 7.36 10.91 3.86
N ALA A 167 6.16 10.92 3.30
CA ALA A 167 5.38 9.73 3.02
C ALA A 167 5.26 9.49 1.51
N TYR A 168 5.35 8.22 1.12
CA TYR A 168 4.98 7.71 -0.20
C TYR A 168 3.74 6.84 -0.01
N SER A 169 2.56 7.43 -0.25
CA SER A 169 1.29 6.73 -0.10
C SER A 169 0.46 6.85 -1.38
N PRO A 170 -0.18 5.77 -1.84
CA PRO A 170 -1.18 5.84 -2.89
C PRO A 170 -2.47 6.55 -2.42
N ASN A 171 -2.70 6.67 -1.10
CA ASN A 171 -3.94 7.16 -0.50
C ASN A 171 -3.92 8.69 -0.30
N THR A 172 -3.75 9.43 -1.39
CA THR A 172 -3.70 10.91 -1.40
C THR A 172 -4.94 11.51 -2.04
N ALA A 173 -5.17 12.81 -1.82
CA ALA A 173 -6.23 13.57 -2.49
C ALA A 173 -6.12 13.50 -4.04
N GLU A 174 -4.90 13.46 -4.58
CA GLU A 174 -4.64 13.32 -6.03
C GLU A 174 -5.18 11.99 -6.59
N ASN A 175 -5.17 10.92 -5.77
CA ASN A 175 -5.65 9.60 -6.15
C ASN A 175 -7.09 9.31 -5.69
N ARG A 176 -7.79 10.30 -5.10
CA ARG A 176 -9.14 10.15 -4.53
C ARG A 176 -10.12 9.51 -5.52
N GLU A 177 -10.24 10.08 -6.71
CA GLU A 177 -11.22 9.63 -7.71
C GLU A 177 -10.95 8.20 -8.18
N ARG A 178 -9.67 7.84 -8.31
CA ARG A 178 -9.26 6.50 -8.69
C ARG A 178 -9.64 5.49 -7.62
N LEU A 179 -9.40 5.82 -6.35
CA LEU A 179 -9.76 4.98 -5.21
C LEU A 179 -11.29 4.86 -5.03
N LEU A 180 -12.05 5.95 -5.24
CA LEU A 180 -13.51 5.91 -5.17
C LEU A 180 -14.13 5.06 -6.27
N ARG A 181 -13.62 5.13 -7.51
CA ARG A 181 -14.05 4.24 -8.58
C ARG A 181 -13.84 2.77 -8.21
N PHE A 182 -12.69 2.43 -7.63
CA PHE A 182 -12.44 1.08 -7.14
C PHE A 182 -13.45 0.66 -6.07
N TRP A 183 -13.72 1.52 -5.08
CA TRP A 183 -14.71 1.22 -4.03
C TRP A 183 -16.13 1.07 -4.57
N HIS A 184 -16.51 1.87 -5.56
CA HIS A 184 -17.78 1.76 -6.25
C HIS A 184 -17.91 0.41 -6.96
N ASP A 185 -16.90 0.02 -7.76
CA ASP A 185 -16.87 -1.27 -8.45
C ASP A 185 -16.92 -2.44 -7.45
N LEU A 186 -16.14 -2.35 -6.37
CA LEU A 186 -16.09 -3.40 -5.35
C LEU A 186 -17.42 -3.57 -4.63
N LEU A 187 -18.00 -2.50 -4.10
CA LEU A 187 -19.27 -2.60 -3.37
C LEU A 187 -20.43 -3.00 -4.29
N GLY A 188 -20.41 -2.57 -5.56
CA GLY A 188 -21.35 -3.04 -6.57
C GLY A 188 -21.21 -4.54 -6.87
N ALA A 189 -19.97 -5.03 -7.01
CA ALA A 189 -19.70 -6.46 -7.24
C ALA A 189 -20.10 -7.31 -6.03
N VAL A 190 -19.76 -6.88 -4.81
CA VAL A 190 -20.17 -7.56 -3.58
C VAL A 190 -21.70 -7.57 -3.47
N HIS A 191 -22.37 -6.44 -3.68
CA HIS A 191 -23.83 -6.34 -3.62
C HIS A 191 -24.52 -7.27 -4.63
N SER A 192 -23.93 -7.45 -5.81
CA SER A 192 -24.46 -8.36 -6.84
C SER A 192 -24.39 -9.84 -6.43
N ASN A 193 -23.49 -10.20 -5.50
CA ASN A 193 -23.41 -11.54 -4.93
C ASN A 193 -24.27 -11.69 -3.67
N VAL A 194 -24.29 -10.66 -2.81
CA VAL A 194 -24.98 -10.67 -1.51
C VAL A 194 -25.54 -9.28 -1.23
N SER A 195 -26.84 -9.17 -0.95
CA SER A 195 -27.44 -7.86 -0.67
C SER A 195 -26.83 -7.20 0.57
N LEU A 196 -26.36 -5.97 0.41
CA LEU A 196 -25.69 -5.20 1.46
C LEU A 196 -26.62 -4.22 2.20
N ASP A 197 -27.79 -3.87 1.66
CA ASP A 197 -28.49 -2.63 2.03
C ASP A 197 -28.83 -2.52 3.52
N GLU A 198 -29.47 -3.55 4.10
CA GLU A 198 -29.90 -3.52 5.51
C GLU A 198 -28.71 -3.63 6.48
N ILE A 199 -27.81 -4.58 6.21
CA ILE A 199 -26.65 -4.83 7.09
C ILE A 199 -25.66 -3.67 7.05
N TRP A 200 -25.49 -3.04 5.89
CA TRP A 200 -24.65 -1.86 5.74
C TRP A 200 -25.18 -0.70 6.58
N GLN A 201 -26.48 -0.42 6.56
CA GLN A 201 -27.08 0.65 7.38
C GLN A 201 -26.88 0.41 8.88
N GLN A 202 -27.11 -0.82 9.34
CA GLN A 202 -26.86 -1.20 10.74
C GLN A 202 -25.36 -1.04 11.10
N THR A 203 -24.49 -1.40 10.17
CA THR A 203 -23.03 -1.26 10.33
C THR A 203 -22.61 0.20 10.42
N CYS A 204 -23.12 1.08 9.56
CA CYS A 204 -22.88 2.52 9.60
C CYS A 204 -23.29 3.12 10.96
N VAL A 205 -24.48 2.79 11.48
CA VAL A 205 -24.92 3.25 12.81
C VAL A 205 -23.96 2.82 13.91
N ARG A 206 -23.47 1.58 13.86
CA ARG A 206 -22.54 1.06 14.86
C ARG A 206 -21.17 1.72 14.80
N LEU A 207 -20.71 2.04 13.59
CA LEU A 207 -19.37 2.58 13.35
C LEU A 207 -19.31 4.11 13.38
N SER A 208 -20.43 4.82 13.43
CA SER A 208 -20.46 6.29 13.32
C SER A 208 -19.68 7.01 14.43
N ALA A 209 -19.57 6.41 15.62
CA ALA A 209 -18.78 6.96 16.72
C ALA A 209 -17.27 6.97 16.41
N GLU A 210 -16.77 5.98 15.68
CA GLU A 210 -15.36 5.85 15.28
C GLU A 210 -15.10 6.50 13.92
N HIS A 211 -16.10 6.48 13.04
CA HIS A 211 -16.07 6.99 11.67
C HIS A 211 -17.26 7.94 11.43
N PRO A 212 -17.15 9.23 11.78
CA PRO A 212 -18.25 10.19 11.66
C PRO A 212 -18.85 10.30 10.26
N CYS A 213 -18.06 10.11 9.20
CA CYS A 213 -18.54 10.12 7.82
C CYS A 213 -19.55 9.01 7.49
N LEU A 214 -19.63 7.95 8.31
CA LEU A 214 -20.64 6.89 8.20
C LEU A 214 -21.95 7.23 8.94
N ASP A 215 -22.05 8.38 9.59
CA ASP A 215 -23.25 8.78 10.31
C ASP A 215 -24.45 8.86 9.34
N PRO A 216 -25.53 8.09 9.59
CA PRO A 216 -26.71 8.06 8.72
C PRO A 216 -27.46 9.40 8.63
N PHE A 217 -27.26 10.32 9.58
CA PHE A 217 -27.88 11.63 9.59
C PHE A 217 -27.10 12.66 8.77
N VAL A 218 -25.77 12.52 8.72
CA VAL A 218 -24.90 13.42 7.93
C VAL A 218 -24.91 13.03 6.45
N ARG A 219 -25.03 11.72 6.16
CA ARG A 219 -25.14 11.16 4.79
C ARG A 219 -23.94 11.48 3.88
N GLU A 220 -22.77 11.69 4.48
CA GLU A 220 -21.50 11.89 3.79
C GLU A 220 -21.06 10.64 3.02
N VAL A 221 -21.24 9.45 3.60
CA VAL A 221 -21.00 8.16 2.94
C VAL A 221 -22.27 7.34 2.98
N THR A 222 -22.78 6.96 1.81
CA THR A 222 -24.00 6.15 1.70
C THR A 222 -23.86 5.04 0.67
N LEU A 223 -24.52 3.92 0.91
CA LEU A 223 -24.62 2.79 -0.02
C LEU A 223 -26.11 2.43 -0.19
N ARG A 224 -26.59 2.39 -1.43
CA ARG A 224 -27.97 1.98 -1.75
C ARG A 224 -28.00 1.19 -3.05
N GLY A 225 -28.56 -0.02 -3.03
CA GLY A 225 -28.63 -0.88 -4.21
C GLY A 225 -27.26 -1.17 -4.81
N GLY A 226 -26.24 -1.30 -3.96
CA GLY A 226 -24.84 -1.48 -4.38
C GLY A 226 -24.14 -0.23 -4.92
N VAL A 227 -24.81 0.92 -4.97
CA VAL A 227 -24.22 2.19 -5.44
C VAL A 227 -23.68 2.98 -4.26
N LEU A 228 -22.35 3.16 -4.24
CA LEU A 228 -21.65 3.97 -3.25
C LEU A 228 -21.71 5.45 -3.65
N ASN A 229 -22.09 6.32 -2.71
CA ASN A 229 -21.95 7.76 -2.82
C ASN A 229 -21.12 8.30 -1.65
N VAL A 230 -20.10 9.09 -1.96
CA VAL A 230 -19.20 9.75 -1.00
C VAL A 230 -19.15 11.23 -1.31
N ASP A 231 -19.51 12.06 -0.34
CA ASP A 231 -19.49 13.51 -0.46
C ASP A 231 -18.09 14.00 -0.87
N PRO A 232 -17.99 14.95 -1.83
CA PRO A 232 -16.71 15.47 -2.33
C PRO A 232 -15.81 16.08 -1.25
N THR A 233 -16.37 16.55 -0.14
CA THR A 233 -15.65 17.17 0.96
C THR A 233 -14.97 16.17 1.90
N VAL A 234 -15.41 14.91 1.89
CA VAL A 234 -14.84 13.86 2.74
C VAL A 234 -13.45 13.47 2.23
N ALA A 235 -12.47 13.57 3.12
CA ALA A 235 -11.07 13.30 2.79
C ALA A 235 -10.80 11.80 2.63
N VAL A 236 -9.76 11.45 1.85
CA VAL A 236 -9.32 10.06 1.64
C VAL A 236 -8.94 9.38 2.96
N GLY A 237 -8.30 10.11 3.87
CA GLY A 237 -7.94 9.61 5.20
C GLY A 237 -9.15 9.29 6.09
N GLU A 238 -10.34 9.77 5.72
CA GLU A 238 -11.57 9.56 6.47
C GLU A 238 -12.44 8.46 5.85
N PHE A 239 -12.82 8.57 4.56
CA PHE A 239 -13.72 7.57 3.96
C PHE A 239 -13.05 6.21 3.78
N ARG A 240 -11.74 6.16 3.48
CA ARG A 240 -11.07 4.89 3.17
C ARG A 240 -11.08 3.92 4.36
N PRO A 241 -10.56 4.27 5.56
CA PRO A 241 -10.62 3.37 6.70
C PRO A 241 -12.07 3.05 7.09
N ALA A 242 -12.99 4.03 6.96
CA ALA A 242 -14.40 3.82 7.23
C ALA A 242 -15.03 2.75 6.32
N LEU A 243 -14.81 2.82 5.00
CA LEU A 243 -15.30 1.84 4.03
C LEU A 243 -14.67 0.46 4.23
N GLN A 244 -13.36 0.42 4.53
CA GLN A 244 -12.65 -0.83 4.83
C GLN A 244 -13.24 -1.52 6.05
N THR A 245 -13.42 -0.80 7.16
CA THR A 245 -14.02 -1.33 8.39
C THR A 245 -15.48 -1.75 8.15
N ALA A 246 -16.28 -0.91 7.49
CA ALA A 246 -17.69 -1.18 7.21
C ALA A 246 -17.89 -2.41 6.33
N LEU A 247 -17.09 -2.57 5.26
CA LEU A 247 -17.15 -3.74 4.40
C LEU A 247 -16.79 -5.02 5.18
N ARG A 248 -15.68 -5.02 5.92
CA ARG A 248 -15.25 -6.19 6.70
C ARG A 248 -16.28 -6.61 7.74
N VAL A 249 -16.85 -5.64 8.46
CA VAL A 249 -17.92 -5.88 9.43
C VAL A 249 -19.16 -6.46 8.75
N THR A 250 -19.55 -5.89 7.61
CA THR A 250 -20.76 -6.31 6.88
C THR A 250 -20.61 -7.75 6.40
N LEU A 251 -19.47 -8.07 5.79
CA LEU A 251 -19.15 -9.44 5.33
C LEU A 251 -19.08 -10.44 6.48
N LEU A 252 -18.45 -10.07 7.60
CA LEU A 252 -18.41 -10.91 8.80
C LEU A 252 -19.82 -11.20 9.34
N THR A 253 -20.70 -10.19 9.34
CA THR A 253 -22.08 -10.31 9.81
C THR A 253 -22.90 -11.22 8.87
N LEU A 254 -22.63 -11.16 7.56
CA LEU A 254 -23.23 -12.02 6.55
C LEU A 254 -22.62 -13.43 6.52
N GLY A 255 -21.48 -13.66 7.20
CA GLY A 255 -20.76 -14.94 7.17
C GLY A 255 -20.09 -15.23 5.83
N VAL A 256 -19.71 -14.20 5.06
CA VAL A 256 -19.15 -14.32 3.71
C VAL A 256 -17.70 -13.80 3.70
N SER A 257 -16.82 -14.47 2.97
CA SER A 257 -15.45 -13.99 2.71
C SER A 257 -15.36 -13.25 1.38
N LEU A 258 -14.45 -12.29 1.26
CA LEU A 258 -14.15 -11.66 -0.05
C LEU A 258 -13.62 -12.68 -1.06
N ASP A 259 -12.89 -13.69 -0.59
CA ASP A 259 -12.28 -14.72 -1.45
C ASP A 259 -13.32 -15.65 -2.10
N ASP A 260 -14.52 -15.73 -1.53
CA ASP A 260 -15.61 -16.58 -2.02
C ASP A 260 -16.51 -15.85 -3.04
N LEU A 261 -16.28 -14.56 -3.28
CA LEU A 261 -17.12 -13.72 -4.14
C LEU A 261 -16.59 -13.66 -5.58
N ALA A 262 -17.50 -13.59 -6.54
CA ALA A 262 -17.16 -13.33 -7.93
C ALA A 262 -16.79 -11.85 -8.14
N LEU A 263 -15.54 -11.48 -7.84
CA LEU A 263 -15.02 -10.11 -7.91
C LEU A 263 -14.29 -9.77 -9.22
N GLY A 264 -14.19 -10.71 -10.16
CA GLY A 264 -13.53 -10.51 -11.44
C GLY A 264 -12.05 -10.16 -11.29
N ASP A 265 -11.62 -9.06 -11.92
CA ASP A 265 -10.23 -8.60 -11.92
C ASP A 265 -9.89 -7.69 -10.72
N LEU A 266 -10.86 -7.32 -9.88
CA LEU A 266 -10.68 -6.37 -8.78
C LEU A 266 -9.53 -6.72 -7.83
N PRO A 267 -9.35 -7.99 -7.39
CA PRO A 267 -8.23 -8.35 -6.50
C PRO A 267 -6.84 -8.14 -7.13
N GLY A 268 -6.74 -8.14 -8.46
CA GLY A 268 -5.49 -7.89 -9.19
C GLY A 268 -5.15 -6.41 -9.36
N ARG A 269 -6.08 -5.50 -9.07
CA ARG A 269 -5.86 -4.05 -9.25
C ARG A 269 -5.02 -3.47 -8.09
N PRO A 270 -4.11 -2.52 -8.35
CA PRO A 270 -3.26 -1.93 -7.29
C PRO A 270 -4.07 -1.24 -6.17
N GLU A 271 -5.27 -0.77 -6.48
CA GLU A 271 -6.21 -0.17 -5.55
C GLU A 271 -6.68 -1.15 -4.46
N TRP A 272 -6.65 -2.46 -4.72
CA TRP A 272 -7.00 -3.49 -3.74
C TRP A 272 -6.12 -3.39 -2.49
N ALA A 273 -4.80 -3.31 -2.70
CA ALA A 273 -3.84 -3.15 -1.62
C ALA A 273 -3.93 -1.75 -0.99
N ALA A 274 -4.11 -0.71 -1.80
CA ALA A 274 -4.27 0.67 -1.30
C ALA A 274 -5.52 0.85 -0.41
N ALA A 275 -6.60 0.15 -0.73
CA ALA A 275 -7.82 0.06 0.06
C ALA A 275 -7.64 -0.74 1.36
N GLY A 276 -6.49 -1.40 1.56
CA GLY A 276 -6.19 -2.21 2.74
C GLY A 276 -6.85 -3.60 2.71
N LEU A 277 -7.13 -4.13 1.52
CA LEU A 277 -7.79 -5.44 1.35
C LEU A 277 -6.79 -6.58 1.08
N GLY A 278 -5.49 -6.28 0.90
CA GLY A 278 -4.45 -7.25 0.55
C GLY A 278 -3.81 -8.00 1.71
N GLY A 279 -4.04 -7.58 2.96
CA GLY A 279 -3.46 -8.20 4.16
C GLY A 279 -4.43 -9.16 4.88
N PRO A 280 -3.91 -10.10 5.70
CA PRO A 280 -4.76 -10.94 6.56
C PRO A 280 -5.60 -10.06 7.50
N VAL A 281 -6.81 -10.52 7.85
CA VAL A 281 -7.73 -9.81 8.75
C VAL A 281 -7.14 -9.76 10.17
N ALA A 282 -6.30 -8.76 10.45
CA ALA A 282 -5.93 -8.41 11.81
C ALA A 282 -7.14 -7.74 12.48
N GLY A 283 -7.92 -8.53 13.21
CA GLY A 283 -9.16 -8.04 13.84
C GLY A 283 -10.12 -9.10 14.37
N ALA A 284 -9.94 -10.38 14.06
CA ALA A 284 -10.61 -11.46 14.79
C ALA A 284 -9.83 -11.75 16.10
N ALA A 285 -9.77 -10.76 17.00
CA ALA A 285 -9.43 -11.06 18.38
C ALA A 285 -10.45 -12.07 18.89
N SER A 286 -9.92 -13.20 19.37
CA SER A 286 -10.62 -14.36 19.90
C SER A 286 -11.85 -14.00 20.75
N MET A 287 -13.04 -13.99 20.16
CA MET A 287 -14.30 -14.21 20.89
C MET A 287 -14.57 -15.71 21.00
N ARG A 288 -13.59 -16.49 21.48
CA ARG A 288 -13.92 -17.77 22.12
C ARG A 288 -14.44 -17.43 23.51
N ARG A 289 -15.77 -17.43 23.65
CA ARG A 289 -16.43 -17.47 24.96
C ARG A 289 -15.79 -18.58 25.79
N GLN A 290 -15.27 -18.24 26.96
CA GLN A 290 -15.23 -19.17 28.08
C GLN A 290 -16.69 -19.57 28.35
N VAL A 291 -17.07 -20.77 27.92
CA VAL A 291 -18.22 -21.45 28.50
C VAL A 291 -17.65 -22.31 29.61
N GLY A 292 -17.68 -21.75 30.82
CA GLY A 292 -17.61 -22.56 32.02
C GLY A 292 -18.89 -23.36 32.15
N ARG A 293 -18.75 -24.67 32.32
CA ARG A 293 -19.36 -25.47 33.39
C ARG A 293 -18.60 -26.78 33.49
#